data_AF-A0A2N3HRA4-F1
#
_entry.id   AF-A0A2N3HRA4-F1
#
_cell.length_a   1.000
_cell.length_b   1.000
_cell.length_c   1.000
_cell.angle_alpha   90.00
_cell.angle_beta   90.00
_cell.angle_gamma   90.00
#
_symmetry.space_group_name_H-M   'P 1'
#
loop_
_entity.id
_entity.type
_entity.pdbx_description
1 polymer ?
#
loop_
_entity_poly.entity_id
_entity_poly.type
_entity_poly.pdbx_seq_one_letter_code
_entity_poly.pdbx_strand_id
1 'polypeptide(L)' 'MVLSRFLTLFNKKKEDIMAKKTSRRAATAASKVLRDGRTGKASKTAAGSALSQRESKRN' A
#
# COMPACT_ATOMS: atom_id res chain seq x y z
N MET A 1 -6.28 18.60 -29.51
CA MET A 1 -6.46 17.15 -29.24
C MET A 1 -5.20 16.42 -28.71
N VAL A 2 -4.04 17.09 -28.59
CA VAL A 2 -2.81 16.49 -28.03
C VAL A 2 -2.70 16.67 -26.51
N LEU A 3 -3.20 17.80 -26.00
CA LEU A 3 -3.17 18.15 -24.57
C LEU A 3 -4.10 17.27 -23.71
N SER A 4 -5.28 16.89 -24.23
CA SER A 4 -6.21 15.99 -23.53
C SER A 4 -5.60 14.60 -23.30
N ARG A 5 -4.88 14.03 -24.28
CA ARG A 5 -4.22 12.72 -24.15
C ARG A 5 -3.07 12.77 -23.14
N PHE A 6 -2.31 13.87 -23.09
CA PHE A 6 -1.22 14.06 -22.14
C PHE A 6 -1.75 14.15 -20.69
N LEU A 7 -2.83 14.90 -20.47
CA LEU A 7 -3.46 15.00 -19.14
C LEU A 7 -4.08 13.67 -18.69
N THR A 8 -4.64 12.89 -19.62
CA THR A 8 -5.11 11.52 -19.33
C THR A 8 -3.97 10.59 -18.97
N LEU A 9 -2.82 10.67 -19.67
CA LEU A 9 -1.65 9.84 -19.39
C LEU A 9 -1.03 10.21 -18.02
N PHE A 10 -1.01 11.50 -17.68
CA PHE A 10 -0.55 11.98 -16.38
C PHE A 10 -1.45 11.52 -15.23
N ASN A 11 -2.78 11.60 -15.39
CA ASN A 11 -3.72 11.07 -14.39
C ASN A 11 -3.60 9.54 -14.27
N LYS A 12 -3.48 8.81 -15.39
CA LYS A 12 -3.33 7.35 -15.37
C LYS A 12 -2.04 6.90 -14.66
N LYS A 13 -0.93 7.61 -14.86
CA LYS A 13 0.34 7.33 -14.17
C LYS A 13 0.27 7.66 -12.68
N LYS A 14 -0.55 8.63 -12.26
CA LYS A 14 -0.84 8.90 -10.84
C LYS A 14 -1.56 7.73 -10.17
N GLU A 15 -2.56 7.16 -10.85
CA GLU A 15 -3.28 5.97 -10.37
C GLU A 15 -2.36 4.75 -10.22
N ASP A 16 -1.40 4.56 -11.13
CA ASP A 16 -0.44 3.45 -11.06
C ASP A 16 0.63 3.63 -9.95
N ILE A 17 0.98 4.86 -9.59
CA ILE A 17 1.88 5.16 -8.46
C ILE A 17 1.14 4.99 -7.12
N MET A 18 -0.16 5.30 -7.08
CA MET A 18 -1.05 4.95 -5.98
C MET A 18 -1.27 3.43 -5.91
N ALA A 19 -1.21 2.71 -7.03
CA ALA A 19 -1.21 1.25 -7.06
C ALA A 19 0.12 0.62 -6.57
N LYS A 20 1.20 1.41 -6.37
CA LYS A 20 2.45 0.98 -5.71
C LYS A 20 2.29 0.91 -4.18
N LYS A 21 1.14 0.40 -3.74
CA LYS A 21 0.84 0.05 -2.36
C LYS A 21 1.46 -1.30 -2.01
N THR A 22 1.75 -1.49 -0.72
CA THR A 22 2.02 -2.81 -0.15
C THR A 22 1.00 -3.80 -0.71
N SER A 23 1.49 -4.77 -1.51
CA SER A 23 0.62 -5.71 -2.21
C SER A 23 -0.32 -6.41 -1.23
N ARG A 24 -1.49 -6.87 -1.70
CA ARG A 24 -2.46 -7.58 -0.84
C ARG A 24 -1.78 -8.69 -0.02
N ARG A 25 -0.81 -9.39 -0.62
CA ARG A 25 0.00 -10.44 0.03
C ARG A 25 0.85 -9.90 1.17
N ALA A 26 1.57 -8.81 0.97
CA ALA A 26 2.41 -8.19 1.99
C ALA A 26 1.57 -7.62 3.15
N ALA A 27 0.38 -7.08 2.86
CA ALA A 27 -0.56 -6.65 3.90
C ALA A 27 -1.13 -7.81 4.72
N THR A 28 -1.45 -8.93 4.06
CA THR A 28 -1.89 -10.15 4.76
C THR A 28 -0.78 -10.72 5.63
N ALA A 29 0.47 -10.74 5.14
CA ALA A 29 1.62 -11.19 5.92
C ALA A 29 1.88 -10.27 7.13
N ALA A 30 1.87 -8.95 6.94
CA ALA A 30 1.97 -7.99 8.04
C ALA A 30 0.84 -8.15 9.07
N SER A 31 -0.39 -8.37 8.60
CA SER A 31 -1.54 -8.64 9.48
C SER A 31 -1.38 -9.93 10.28
N LYS A 32 -0.77 -10.97 9.69
CA LYS A 32 -0.42 -12.20 10.40
C LYS A 32 0.65 -11.96 11.46
N VAL A 33 1.70 -11.18 11.14
CA VAL A 33 2.76 -10.83 12.09
C VAL A 33 2.20 -10.08 13.30
N LEU A 34 1.28 -9.13 13.10
CA LEU A 34 0.64 -8.42 14.22
C LEU A 34 -0.21 -9.34 15.11
N ARG A 35 -0.84 -10.37 14.52
CA ARG A 35 -1.71 -11.31 15.23
C ARG A 35 -0.95 -12.49 15.84
N ASP A 36 0.26 -12.78 15.38
CA ASP A 36 1.07 -13.87 15.91
C ASP A 36 1.76 -13.42 17.22
N GLY A 37 1.43 -14.13 18.31
CA GLY A 37 2.00 -13.90 19.64
C GLY A 37 3.49 -14.23 19.75
N ARG A 38 4.05 -14.97 18.80
CA ARG A 38 5.47 -15.36 18.77
C ARG A 38 6.40 -14.29 18.18
N THR A 39 5.84 -13.20 17.65
CA THR A 39 6.62 -12.14 17.01
C THR A 39 6.96 -11.00 18.01
N GLY A 40 8.20 -10.52 17.95
CA GLY A 40 8.72 -9.48 18.83
C GLY A 40 8.23 -8.06 18.48
N LYS A 41 8.50 -7.11 19.38
CA LYS A 41 8.14 -5.68 19.23
C LYS A 41 8.59 -5.10 17.88
N ALA A 42 9.84 -5.35 17.48
CA ALA A 42 10.40 -4.82 16.24
C ALA A 42 9.64 -5.32 14.99
N SER A 43 9.30 -6.61 14.94
CA SER A 43 8.54 -7.21 13.84
C SER A 43 7.14 -6.62 13.73
N LYS A 44 6.48 -6.36 14.87
CA LYS A 44 5.16 -5.74 14.92
C LYS A 44 5.20 -4.27 14.47
N THR A 45 6.23 -3.52 14.85
CA THR A 45 6.43 -2.14 14.37
C THR A 45 6.60 -2.10 12.86
N ALA A 46 7.47 -2.95 12.28
CA ALA A 46 7.67 -3.01 10.84
C ALA A 46 6.40 -3.42 10.08
N ALA A 47 5.65 -4.38 10.61
CA ALA A 47 4.35 -4.78 10.06
C ALA A 47 3.31 -3.65 10.10
N GLY A 48 3.28 -2.87 11.19
CA GLY A 48 2.46 -1.66 11.31
C GLY A 48 2.81 -0.60 10.27
N SER A 49 4.09 -0.32 10.06
CA SER A 49 4.55 0.60 9.01
C SER A 49 4.14 0.14 7.61
N ALA A 50 4.24 -1.17 7.33
CA ALA A 50 3.83 -1.74 6.05
C ALA A 50 2.31 -1.64 5.80
N LEU A 51 1.49 -1.73 6.85
CA LEU A 51 0.04 -1.52 6.78
C LEU A 51 -0.33 -0.04 6.64
N SER A 52 0.41 0.86 7.28
CA SER A 52 0.21 2.30 7.14
C SER A 52 0.51 2.79 5.72
N GLN A 53 1.52 2.20 5.08
CA GLN A 53 1.84 2.45 3.66
C GLN A 53 0.81 1.85 2.69
N ARG A 54 -0.03 0.91 3.15
CA ARG A 54 -1.17 0.45 2.36
C ARG A 54 -2.29 1.47 2.55
N GLU A 55 -2.55 2.28 1.53
CA GLU A 55 -3.55 3.35 1.61
C GLU A 55 -4.85 2.87 2.26
N SER A 56 -5.33 3.71 3.18
CA SER A 56 -6.60 3.51 3.84
C SER A 56 -7.69 3.41 2.79
N LYS A 57 -8.55 2.39 2.93
CA LYS A 57 -9.82 2.33 2.21
C LYS A 57 -10.66 3.49 2.74
N ARG A 58 -10.58 4.66 2.09
CA ARG A 58 -11.45 5.79 2.36
C ARG A 58 -12.88 5.34 1.99
N ASN A 59 -13.76 5.32 2.98
CA ASN A 59 -15.17 4.98 2.82
C ASN A 59 -15.93 6.15 2.20
#